data_AF-A0A535X937-F1
#
_entry.id   AF-A0A535X937-F1
#
_cell.length_a   1.000
_cell.length_b   1.000
_cell.length_c   1.000
_cell.angle_alpha   90.00
_cell.angle_beta   90.00
_cell.angle_gamma   90.00
#
_symmetry.space_group_name_H-M   'P 1'
#
loop_
_entity.id
_entity.type
_entity.pdbx_description
1 polymer ?
#
loop_
_entity_poly.entity_id
_entity_poly.type
_entity_poly.pdbx_seq_one_letter_code
_entity_poly.pdbx_strand_id
1 'polypeptide(L)'
;MRTLEVRRHAYTKRGAARGRGSHLSQEGIEQARSIGVSMGPFGYVTASLAPRTLETAIALGYAVDDLLDLSGELWEAAQAELAHRVARHDPRLTCVTSSF
;
A
#
# COMPACT_ATOMS: atom_id res chain seq x y z
N MET A 1 -14.09 15.97 -5.18
CA MET A 1 -13.93 14.78 -6.05
C MET A 1 -13.30 13.69 -5.19
N ARG A 2 -13.72 12.43 -5.30
CA ARG A 2 -13.12 11.30 -4.57
C ARG A 2 -12.05 10.69 -5.46
N THR A 3 -10.84 10.47 -4.94
CA THR A 3 -9.70 9.95 -5.72
C THR A 3 -9.12 8.71 -5.04
N LEU A 4 -8.91 7.66 -5.82
CA LEU A 4 -8.25 6.41 -5.42
C LEU A 4 -6.86 6.36 -6.08
N GLU A 5 -5.82 6.28 -5.27
CA GLU A 5 -4.44 6.09 -5.71
C GLU A 5 -4.04 4.64 -5.45
N VAL A 6 -3.70 3.91 -6.51
CA VAL A 6 -3.24 2.52 -6.41
C VAL A 6 -1.77 2.46 -6.80
N ARG A 7 -0.93 1.93 -5.91
CA ARG A 7 0.52 1.83 -6.12
C ARG A 7 1.02 0.42 -5.88
N ARG A 8 2.06 0.04 -6.61
CA ARG A 8 2.81 -1.19 -6.33
C ARG A 8 3.78 -0.98 -5.16
N HIS A 9 4.10 -2.07 -4.47
CA HIS A 9 5.16 -2.07 -3.47
C HIS A 9 6.52 -1.65 -4.07
N ALA A 10 7.39 -1.10 -3.22
CA ALA A 10 8.75 -0.75 -3.60
C ALA A 10 9.66 -1.99 -3.79
N TYR A 11 10.93 -1.75 -4.10
CA TYR A 11 11.88 -2.84 -4.34
C TYR A 11 12.05 -3.77 -3.14
N THR A 12 12.07 -5.07 -3.42
CA THR A 12 12.23 -6.12 -2.41
C THR A 12 13.64 -6.66 -2.38
N LYS A 13 14.02 -7.29 -1.26
CA LYS A 13 15.26 -8.08 -1.18
C LYS A 13 15.28 -9.15 -2.28
N ARG A 14 16.46 -9.39 -2.87
CA ARG A 14 16.69 -10.37 -3.93
C ARG A 14 17.73 -11.42 -3.50
N GLY A 15 17.78 -12.54 -4.22
CA GLY A 15 18.77 -13.61 -4.00
C GLY A 15 18.68 -14.23 -2.60
N ALA A 16 19.83 -14.58 -2.03
CA ALA A 16 19.93 -15.21 -0.71
C ALA A 16 19.30 -14.35 0.42
N ALA A 17 19.27 -13.03 0.26
CA ALA A 17 18.69 -12.10 1.23
C ALA A 17 17.16 -12.07 1.23
N ARG A 18 16.49 -12.74 0.27
CA ARG A 18 15.02 -12.81 0.20
C ARG A 18 14.41 -13.61 1.34
N GLY A 19 15.09 -14.64 1.86
CA GLY A 19 14.60 -15.46 2.99
C GLY A 19 13.15 -15.98 2.82
N ARG A 20 12.45 -16.18 3.94
CA ARG A 20 11.00 -16.47 4.01
C ARG A 20 10.22 -15.15 4.13
N GLY A 21 10.04 -14.45 3.01
CA GLY A 21 9.22 -13.23 2.98
C GLY A 21 9.81 -12.21 2.04
N SER A 22 9.03 -11.76 1.06
CA SER A 22 9.50 -10.78 0.07
C SER A 22 9.49 -9.36 0.67
N HIS A 23 10.20 -9.13 1.78
CA HIS A 23 10.33 -7.83 2.44
C HIS A 23 11.07 -6.80 1.56
N LEU A 24 10.92 -5.51 1.87
CA LEU A 24 11.61 -4.43 1.17
C LEU A 24 13.14 -4.51 1.33
N SER A 25 13.85 -4.12 0.28
CA SER A 25 15.27 -3.81 0.36
C SER A 25 15.45 -2.41 0.96
N GLN A 26 16.66 -2.09 1.41
CA GLN A 26 17.00 -0.73 1.87
C GLN A 26 16.75 0.31 0.76
N GLU A 27 17.14 -0.01 -0.47
CA GLU A 27 16.85 0.80 -1.66
C GLU A 27 15.33 1.00 -1.86
N GLY A 28 14.51 -0.04 -1.63
CA GLY A 28 13.06 0.07 -1.68
C GLY A 28 12.49 0.99 -0.62
N ILE A 29 13.04 0.97 0.59
CA ILE A 29 12.65 1.89 1.68
C ILE A 29 13.00 3.34 1.30
N GLU A 30 14.20 3.58 0.77
CA GLU A 30 14.65 4.92 0.35
C GLU A 30 13.82 5.46 -0.81
N GLN A 31 13.51 4.62 -1.80
CA GLN A 31 12.62 4.95 -2.90
C GLN A 31 11.22 5.32 -2.40
N ALA A 32 10.62 4.49 -1.54
CA ALA A 32 9.30 4.76 -0.97
C ALA A 32 9.29 6.08 -0.20
N ARG A 33 10.30 6.33 0.65
CA ARG A 33 10.41 7.58 1.40
C ARG A 33 10.50 8.80 0.48
N SER A 34 11.32 8.73 -0.57
CA SER A 34 11.47 9.82 -1.54
C SER A 34 10.15 10.14 -2.24
N ILE A 35 9.37 9.12 -2.61
CA ILE A 35 8.07 9.31 -3.25
C ILE A 35 7.09 9.93 -2.26
N GLY A 36 7.02 9.41 -1.04
CA GLY A 36 6.08 9.84 0.00
C GLY A 36 6.17 11.33 0.33
N VAL A 37 7.37 11.91 0.32
CA VAL A 37 7.59 13.36 0.52
C VAL A 37 6.87 14.22 -0.52
N SER A 38 6.70 13.73 -1.75
CA SER A 38 6.00 14.45 -2.82
C SER A 38 4.50 14.20 -2.86
N MET A 39 4.00 13.26 -2.06
CA MET A 39 2.61 12.83 -2.08
C MET A 39 1.77 13.67 -1.12
N GLY A 40 0.52 13.92 -1.50
CA GLY A 40 -0.45 14.61 -0.64
C GLY A 40 -0.90 13.76 0.55
N PRO A 41 -1.70 14.33 1.46
CA PRO A 41 -2.29 13.58 2.56
C PRO A 41 -3.35 12.61 2.06
N PHE A 42 -3.38 11.41 2.64
CA PHE A 42 -4.44 10.43 2.44
C PHE A 42 -5.32 10.34 3.68
N GLY A 43 -6.64 10.29 3.47
CA GLY A 43 -7.62 10.14 4.55
C GLY A 43 -7.85 8.69 4.96
N TYR A 44 -7.42 7.73 4.12
CA TYR A 44 -7.49 6.31 4.40
C TYR A 44 -6.40 5.57 3.60
N VAL A 45 -5.61 4.73 4.26
CA VAL A 45 -4.53 3.96 3.63
C VAL A 45 -4.69 2.48 3.96
N THR A 46 -4.70 1.66 2.91
CA THR A 46 -4.73 0.21 3.05
C THR A 46 -3.53 -0.44 2.36
N ALA A 47 -3.12 -1.58 2.88
CA ALA A 47 -2.11 -2.43 2.27
C ALA A 47 -2.63 -3.85 2.12
N SER A 48 -2.01 -4.62 1.22
CA SER A 48 -2.30 -6.05 1.15
C SER A 48 -1.73 -6.83 2.33
N LEU A 49 -2.14 -8.09 2.50
CA LEU A 49 -1.56 -9.02 3.49
C LEU A 49 -0.07 -9.36 3.27
N ALA A 50 0.53 -8.93 2.16
CA ALA A 50 1.94 -9.18 1.89
C ALA A 50 2.84 -8.20 2.67
N PRO A 51 3.90 -8.64 3.39
CA PRO A 51 4.71 -7.75 4.22
C PRO A 51 5.25 -6.50 3.48
N ARG A 52 5.67 -6.65 2.22
CA ARG A 52 6.17 -5.55 1.38
C ARG A 52 5.19 -4.41 1.13
N THR A 53 3.90 -4.67 1.08
CA THR A 53 2.90 -3.61 0.81
C THR A 53 2.69 -2.76 2.06
N LEU A 54 2.60 -3.41 3.22
CA LEU A 54 2.57 -2.73 4.52
C LEU A 54 3.84 -1.91 4.75
N GLU A 55 5.01 -2.52 4.53
CA GLU A 55 6.31 -1.83 4.66
C GLU A 55 6.42 -0.64 3.71
N THR A 56 5.90 -0.75 2.49
CA THR A 56 5.90 0.36 1.52
C THR A 56 5.04 1.51 2.02
N ALA A 57 3.82 1.23 2.51
CA ALA A 57 2.92 2.27 3.01
C ALA A 57 3.52 3.02 4.21
N ILE A 58 4.16 2.29 5.13
CA ILE A 58 4.87 2.88 6.26
C ILE A 58 6.07 3.71 5.77
N ALA A 59 6.86 3.19 4.83
CA ALA A 59 8.03 3.90 4.30
C ALA A 59 7.67 5.15 3.49
N LEU A 60 6.49 5.16 2.85
CA LEU A 60 5.89 6.36 2.23
C LEU A 60 5.48 7.42 3.27
N GLY A 61 5.46 7.09 4.56
CA GLY A 61 5.15 8.01 5.64
C GLY A 61 3.68 8.00 6.07
N TYR A 62 2.93 6.94 5.76
CA TYR A 62 1.51 6.85 6.10
C TYR A 62 1.23 5.88 7.24
N ALA A 63 0.27 6.24 8.09
CA ALA A 63 -0.39 5.32 9.00
C ALA A 63 -1.31 4.41 8.18
N VAL A 64 -1.20 3.10 8.38
CA VAL A 64 -2.03 2.11 7.67
C VAL A 64 -3.24 1.81 8.52
N ASP A 65 -4.42 2.07 7.97
CA ASP A 65 -5.69 1.87 8.65
C ASP A 65 -6.13 0.40 8.60
N ASP A 66 -5.77 -0.31 7.52
CA ASP A 66 -6.30 -1.65 7.27
C ASP A 66 -5.44 -2.53 6.37
N LEU A 67 -5.57 -3.84 6.58
CA LEU A 67 -4.96 -4.87 5.76
C LEU A 67 -6.03 -5.67 5.03
N LEU A 68 -5.95 -5.68 3.71
CA LEU A 68 -6.91 -6.36 2.84
C LEU A 68 -6.27 -7.53 2.11
N ASP A 69 -7.05 -8.58 1.86
CA ASP A 69 -6.66 -9.56 0.86
C ASP A 69 -6.91 -8.95 -0.53
N LEU A 70 -5.82 -8.46 -1.13
CA LEU A 70 -5.81 -7.84 -2.46
C LEU A 70 -5.24 -8.79 -3.52
N SER A 71 -5.40 -10.10 -3.33
CA SER A 71 -5.06 -11.09 -4.36
C SER A 71 -5.90 -10.86 -5.62
N GLY A 72 -5.34 -11.22 -6.79
CA GLY A 72 -5.92 -10.86 -8.09
C GLY A 72 -7.36 -11.35 -8.32
N GLU A 73 -7.74 -12.48 -7.70
CA GLU A 73 -9.12 -13.02 -7.77
C GLU A 73 -10.12 -12.19 -6.95
N LEU A 74 -9.64 -11.42 -5.96
CA LEU A 74 -10.45 -10.66 -5.01
C LEU A 74 -10.43 -9.15 -5.24
N TRP A 75 -9.75 -8.65 -6.28
CA TRP A 75 -9.56 -7.22 -6.51
C TRP A 75 -10.87 -6.42 -6.67
N GLU A 76 -11.84 -6.94 -7.41
CA GLU A 76 -13.15 -6.28 -7.59
C GLU A 76 -13.96 -6.24 -6.28
N ALA A 77 -13.97 -7.34 -5.52
CA ALA A 77 -14.59 -7.39 -4.21
C ALA A 77 -13.90 -6.43 -3.21
N ALA A 78 -12.57 -6.35 -3.28
CA ALA A 78 -11.79 -5.43 -2.46
C ALA A 78 -12.05 -3.97 -2.82
N GLN A 79 -12.22 -3.62 -4.10
CA GLN A 79 -12.62 -2.27 -4.52
C GLN A 79 -14.00 -1.88 -3.96
N ALA A 80 -14.97 -2.80 -4.00
CA ALA A 80 -16.29 -2.57 -3.44
C ALA A 80 -16.24 -2.37 -1.92
N GLU A 81 -15.46 -3.19 -1.22
CA GLU A 81 -15.24 -3.07 0.22
C GLU A 81 -14.51 -1.77 0.60
N LEU A 82 -13.50 -1.38 -0.18
CA LEU A 82 -12.81 -0.09 -0.05
C LEU A 82 -13.76 1.09 -0.18
N ALA A 83 -14.67 1.06 -1.17
CA ALA A 83 -15.67 2.11 -1.33
C ALA A 83 -16.58 2.24 -0.09
N HIS A 84 -16.96 1.13 0.53
CA HIS A 84 -17.75 1.12 1.77
C HIS A 84 -16.94 1.63 2.98
N ARG A 85 -15.66 1.25 3.11
CA ARG A 85 -14.78 1.69 4.19
C ARG A 85 -14.48 3.19 4.09
N VAL A 86 -14.19 3.68 2.89
CA VAL A 86 -13.93 5.10 2.63
C VAL A 86 -15.16 5.96 2.88
N ALA A 87 -16.39 5.46 2.64
CA ALA A 87 -17.61 6.19 2.97
C ALA A 87 -17.77 6.45 4.49
N ARG A 88 -17.09 5.68 5.34
CA ARG A 88 -17.05 5.86 6.81
C ARG A 88 -15.92 6.80 7.28
N HIS A 89 -14.95 7.11 6.42
CA HIS A 89 -13.77 7.94 6.72
C HIS A 89 -13.70 9.19 5.82
N ASP A 90 -12.71 10.08 6.03
CA ASP A 90 -12.57 11.31 5.23
C ASP A 90 -12.34 10.97 3.74
N PRO A 91 -13.30 11.30 2.84
CA PRO A 91 -13.37 10.74 1.49
C PRO A 91 -12.42 11.38 0.47
N ARG A 92 -11.43 12.16 0.92
CA ARG A 92 -10.65 13.03 0.03
C ARG A 92 -9.59 12.27 -0.78
N LEU A 93 -8.96 11.24 -0.24
CA LEU A 93 -7.90 10.49 -0.94
C LEU A 93 -7.64 9.13 -0.28
N THR A 94 -7.64 8.05 -1.06
CA THR A 94 -7.35 6.68 -0.59
C THR A 94 -6.12 6.10 -1.25
N CYS A 95 -5.15 5.59 -0.47
CA CYS A 95 -3.96 4.92 -1.00
C CYS A 95 -4.07 3.41 -0.81
N VAL A 96 -3.84 2.65 -1.88
CA VAL A 96 -3.80 1.19 -1.87
C VAL A 96 -2.42 0.73 -2.32
N THR A 97 -1.68 0.02 -1.45
CA THR A 97 -0.44 -0.65 -1.85
C THR A 97 -0.72 -2.12 -2.21
N SER A 98 -0.51 -2.48 -3.47
CA SER A 98 -0.76 -3.84 -3.98
C SER A 98 0.52 -4.54 -4.44
N SER A 99 0.44 -5.86 -4.48
CA SER A 99 1.43 -6.73 -5.11
C SER A 99 0.81 -7.28 -6.39
N PHE A 100 1.29 -6.85 -7.56
CA PHE A 100 1.02 -7.54 -8.82
C PHE A 100 2.28 -8.30 -9.22
#